data_AF-A0A945SS72-F1
#
_entry.id   AF-A0A945SS72-F1
#
_cell.length_a   1.000
_cell.length_b   1.000
_cell.length_c   1.000
_cell.angle_alpha   90.00
_cell.angle_beta   90.00
_cell.angle_gamma   90.00
#
_symmetry.space_group_name_H-M   'P 1'
#
loop_
_entity.id
_entity.type
_entity.pdbx_description
1 polymer ?
#
loop_
_entity_poly.entity_id
_entity_poly.type
_entity_poly.pdbx_seq_one_letter_code
_entity_poly.pdbx_strand_id
1 'polypeptide(L)'
;MSKRMLIDGAHSEEIRVVVTTGTRLDEYDIETTFKKQVKGNIYLAKVTRVEPSLQAAFVDFGGNRHGFLAFSEIHPDYYQIPVDDRQALIEEQEALEMEARAAREHLEDIDGVSDDHDLDDDAHDIEVPDHDDSADDDAEEADEAESGSSDGDTTDEDGETTASDDNSDESGDVSDPGPVAADPDVEEALEVAEKSSSRRTRSMRRYKIQEVIKRRQILLVQVVKEERGNKGAALTTYISL
;
A
#
# COMPACT_ATOMS: atom_id res chain seq x y z
N MET A 1 -0.90 40.13 2.18
CA MET A 1 -0.87 39.76 3.62
C MET A 1 0.37 38.92 3.85
N SER A 2 1.09 39.12 4.96
CA SER A 2 2.29 38.31 5.26
C SER A 2 1.89 36.97 5.88
N LYS A 3 2.45 35.87 5.34
CA LYS A 3 2.36 34.54 5.93
C LYS A 3 3.42 34.41 7.03
N ARG A 4 3.04 33.92 8.21
CA ARG A 4 3.90 33.78 9.40
C ARG A 4 3.83 32.36 9.93
N MET A 5 4.99 31.79 10.26
CA MET A 5 5.10 30.50 10.95
C MET A 5 5.44 30.77 12.43
N LEU A 6 4.61 30.29 13.34
CA LEU A 6 4.78 30.39 14.79
C LEU A 6 5.08 29.00 15.34
N ILE A 7 6.14 28.88 16.15
CA ILE A 7 6.57 27.62 16.75
C ILE A 7 6.51 27.80 18.26
N ASP A 8 5.67 27.02 18.94
CA ASP A 8 5.58 26.97 20.40
C ASP A 8 6.21 25.69 20.91
N GLY A 9 7.33 25.84 21.62
CA GLY A 9 8.05 24.78 22.32
C GLY A 9 8.12 25.03 23.84
N ALA A 10 7.17 25.79 24.40
CA ALA A 10 7.14 26.06 25.84
C ALA A 10 6.85 24.80 26.66
N HIS A 11 6.14 23.83 26.08
CA HIS A 11 5.84 22.54 26.68
C HIS A 11 6.85 21.52 26.18
N SER A 12 7.52 20.80 27.08
CA SER A 12 8.49 19.77 26.68
C SER A 12 7.85 18.50 26.13
N GLU A 13 6.53 18.34 26.30
CA GLU A 13 5.77 17.16 25.89
C GLU A 13 5.23 17.27 24.45
N GLU A 14 5.03 18.49 23.96
CA GLU A 14 4.48 18.78 22.64
C GLU A 14 5.13 20.03 22.02
N ILE A 15 5.42 19.98 20.73
CA ILE A 15 5.82 21.14 19.92
C ILE A 15 4.66 21.46 18.99
N ARG A 16 4.21 22.72 18.99
CA ARG A 16 3.09 23.16 18.14
C ARG A 16 3.61 24.10 17.07
N VAL A 17 3.28 23.82 15.82
CA VAL A 17 3.64 24.65 14.67
C VAL A 17 2.37 25.19 14.03
N VAL A 18 2.34 26.49 13.81
CA VAL A 18 1.15 27.20 13.32
C VAL A 18 1.53 28.10 12.15
N VAL A 19 0.86 27.93 11.02
CA VAL A 19 1.01 28.80 9.86
C VAL A 19 -0.19 29.73 9.76
N THR A 20 0.06 31.03 9.77
CA THR A 20 -0.98 32.06 9.78
C THR A 20 -0.80 33.06 8.64
N THR A 21 -1.91 33.49 8.03
CA THR A 21 -1.93 34.62 7.09
C THR A 21 -2.69 35.77 7.74
N GLY A 22 -1.95 36.78 8.22
CA GLY A 22 -2.54 37.86 9.03
C GLY A 22 -3.05 37.34 10.38
N THR A 23 -4.38 37.34 10.57
CA THR A 23 -5.06 36.81 11.76
C THR A 23 -5.75 35.46 11.52
N ARG A 24 -5.68 34.93 10.29
CA ARG A 24 -6.30 33.66 9.92
C ARG A 24 -5.29 32.53 10.11
N LEU A 25 -5.73 31.47 10.78
CA LEU A 25 -5.02 30.19 10.84
C LEU A 25 -5.20 29.47 9.51
N ASP A 26 -4.09 29.08 8.88
CA ASP A 26 -4.14 28.27 7.65
C ASP A 26 -3.80 26.80 7.95
N GLU A 27 -2.75 26.54 8.75
CA GLU A 27 -2.27 25.18 9.04
C GLU A 27 -1.82 25.06 10.50
N TYR A 28 -2.04 23.89 11.09
CA TYR A 28 -1.73 23.60 12.50
C TYR A 28 -1.23 22.16 12.63
N ASP A 29 -0.04 22.00 13.21
CA ASP A 29 0.58 20.71 13.45
C ASP A 29 1.08 20.60 14.90
N ILE A 30 1.03 19.38 15.46
CA ILE A 30 1.51 19.06 16.80
C ILE A 30 2.42 17.85 16.74
N GLU A 31 3.68 18.03 17.11
CA GLU A 31 4.59 16.92 17.37
C GLU A 31 4.58 16.59 18.86
N THR A 32 4.18 15.36 19.22
CA THR A 32 4.18 14.90 20.61
C THR A 32 5.39 14.00 20.87
N THR A 33 6.02 14.15 22.03
CA THR A 33 7.21 13.35 22.40
C THR A 33 6.91 11.85 22.50
N PHE A 34 5.68 11.48 22.82
CA PHE A 34 5.26 10.09 23.06
C PHE A 34 5.11 9.25 21.79
N LYS A 35 4.96 9.87 20.62
CA LYS A 35 4.82 9.15 19.34
C LYS A 35 5.66 9.82 18.28
N LYS A 36 6.88 9.31 18.10
CA LYS A 36 7.73 9.74 17.01
C LYS A 36 7.21 9.16 15.70
N GLN A 37 6.82 10.04 14.78
CA GLN A 37 6.45 9.63 13.44
C GLN A 37 7.71 9.10 12.72
N VAL A 38 7.63 7.85 12.25
CA VAL A 38 8.72 7.19 11.52
C VAL A 38 8.40 7.07 10.04
N LYS A 39 7.15 7.29 9.62
CA LYS A 39 6.75 7.39 8.21
C LYS A 39 7.60 8.45 7.50
N GLY A 40 8.09 8.13 6.31
CA GLY A 40 8.90 9.01 5.47
C GLY A 40 10.40 8.98 5.79
N ASN A 41 10.80 8.53 6.99
CA ASN A 41 12.22 8.45 7.34
C ASN A 41 12.94 7.40 6.49
N ILE A 42 14.22 7.70 6.20
CA ILE A 42 15.11 6.85 5.42
C ILE A 42 16.15 6.23 6.34
N TYR A 43 16.32 4.91 6.26
CA TYR A 43 17.22 4.14 7.10
C TYR A 43 18.18 3.29 6.27
N LEU A 44 19.41 3.12 6.76
CA LEU A 44 20.30 2.07 6.29
C LEU A 44 19.93 0.78 7.03
N ALA A 45 19.31 -0.15 6.32
CA ALA A 45 18.71 -1.33 6.90
C ALA A 45 19.38 -2.62 6.41
N LYS A 46 19.23 -3.70 7.17
CA LYS A 46 19.88 -4.99 6.88
C LYS A 46 18.85 -6.10 6.73
N VAL A 47 18.94 -6.87 5.66
CA VAL A 47 18.06 -8.02 5.42
C VAL A 47 18.32 -9.10 6.47
N THR A 48 17.30 -9.43 7.26
CA THR A 48 17.35 -10.48 8.28
C THR A 48 17.11 -11.85 7.66
N ARG A 49 16.03 -11.97 6.91
CA ARG A 49 15.60 -13.18 6.18
C ARG A 49 14.84 -12.82 4.91
N VAL A 50 14.87 -13.74 3.96
CA VAL A 50 14.11 -13.66 2.70
C VAL A 50 13.05 -14.75 2.76
N GLU A 51 11.80 -14.41 2.48
CA GLU A 51 10.65 -15.31 2.48
C GLU A 51 10.14 -15.51 1.05
N PRO A 52 10.50 -16.63 0.39
CA PRO A 52 10.08 -16.91 -0.98
C PRO A 52 8.56 -17.01 -1.15
N SER A 53 7.86 -17.52 -0.13
CA SER A 53 6.40 -17.70 -0.17
C SER A 53 5.67 -16.36 -0.28
N LEU A 54 6.19 -15.33 0.39
CA LEU A 54 5.62 -13.98 0.37
C LEU A 54 6.22 -13.10 -0.73
N GLN A 55 7.20 -13.61 -1.49
CA GLN A 55 8.05 -12.80 -2.37
C GLN A 55 8.50 -11.50 -1.68
N ALA A 56 9.02 -11.63 -0.45
CA ALA A 56 9.37 -10.48 0.39
C ALA A 56 10.60 -10.76 1.27
N ALA A 57 11.20 -9.70 1.77
CA ALA A 57 12.31 -9.75 2.72
C ALA A 57 11.93 -9.04 4.02
N PHE A 58 12.31 -9.62 5.16
CA PHE A 58 12.23 -8.95 6.44
C PHE A 58 13.55 -8.24 6.71
N VAL A 59 13.46 -6.95 7.02
CA VAL A 59 14.61 -6.05 7.13
C VAL A 59 14.66 -5.44 8.51
N ASP A 60 15.82 -5.46 9.13
CA ASP A 60 16.10 -4.73 10.36
C ASP A 60 16.55 -3.30 10.04
N PHE A 61 15.71 -2.32 10.39
CA PHE A 61 15.97 -0.89 10.22
C PHE A 61 16.12 -0.16 11.57
N GLY A 62 16.19 -0.90 12.68
CA GLY A 62 16.27 -0.33 14.04
C GLY A 62 14.93 0.04 14.69
N GLY A 63 13.80 -0.39 14.10
CA GLY A 63 12.48 -0.32 14.73
C GLY A 63 12.26 -1.41 15.79
N ASN A 64 11.10 -1.41 16.45
CA ASN A 64 10.77 -2.45 17.44
C ASN A 64 10.55 -3.81 16.77
N ARG A 65 10.01 -3.80 15.54
CA ARG A 65 9.85 -4.98 14.69
C ARG A 65 10.64 -4.85 13.40
N HIS A 66 10.94 -6.00 12.80
CA HIS A 66 11.47 -6.05 11.45
C HIS A 66 10.46 -5.47 10.47
N GLY A 67 10.93 -4.63 9.55
CA GLY A 67 10.13 -4.10 8.47
C GLY A 67 9.91 -5.16 7.39
N PHE A 68 8.80 -5.00 6.68
CA PHE A 68 8.41 -5.82 5.54
C PHE A 68 8.77 -5.08 4.26
N LEU A 69 9.59 -5.71 3.42
CA LEU A 69 10.00 -5.20 2.12
C LEU A 69 9.55 -6.18 1.04
N ALA A 70 8.50 -5.84 0.30
CA ALA A 70 8.00 -6.65 -0.81
C ALA A 70 8.98 -6.63 -1.98
N PHE A 71 9.01 -7.68 -2.79
CA PHE A 71 9.91 -7.76 -3.94
C PHE A 71 9.68 -6.64 -4.97
N SER A 72 8.42 -6.24 -5.16
CA SER A 72 8.04 -5.11 -6.02
C SER A 72 8.68 -3.78 -5.60
N GLU A 73 8.99 -3.63 -4.32
CA GLU A 73 9.52 -2.42 -3.69
C GLU A 73 11.06 -2.39 -3.68
N ILE A 74 11.71 -3.37 -4.31
CA ILE A 74 13.18 -3.47 -4.38
C ILE A 74 13.66 -2.97 -5.73
N HIS A 75 14.46 -1.91 -5.72
CA HIS A 75 15.07 -1.35 -6.91
C HIS A 75 16.07 -2.36 -7.52
N PRO A 76 16.12 -2.51 -8.86
CA PRO A 76 17.04 -3.44 -9.53
C PRO A 76 18.53 -3.22 -9.19
N ASP A 77 18.92 -2.02 -8.75
CA ASP A 77 20.28 -1.74 -8.27
C ASP A 77 20.68 -2.57 -7.05
N TYR A 78 19.73 -3.09 -6.30
CA TYR A 78 20.00 -3.98 -5.18
C TYR A 78 20.05 -5.47 -5.58
N TYR A 79 19.71 -5.83 -6.83
CA TYR A 79 19.73 -7.23 -7.25
C TYR A 79 21.16 -7.75 -7.35
N GLN A 80 21.46 -8.93 -6.84
CA GLN A 80 22.78 -9.56 -6.97
C GLN A 80 22.86 -10.36 -8.27
N ILE A 81 22.60 -9.72 -9.40
CA ILE A 81 22.71 -10.29 -10.75
C ILE A 81 23.96 -9.76 -11.48
N PRO A 82 24.44 -10.47 -12.52
CA PRO A 82 25.45 -9.96 -13.44
C PRO A 82 25.09 -8.57 -13.96
N VAL A 83 26.11 -7.74 -14.20
CA VAL A 83 25.95 -6.33 -14.56
C VAL A 83 25.17 -6.16 -15.87
N ASP A 84 25.37 -7.05 -16.83
CA ASP A 84 24.69 -7.03 -18.13
C ASP A 84 23.16 -7.20 -17.99
N ASP A 85 22.73 -8.19 -17.21
CA ASP A 85 21.31 -8.45 -16.93
C ASP A 85 20.66 -7.29 -16.16
N ARG A 86 21.41 -6.66 -15.24
CA ARG A 86 20.94 -5.51 -14.48
C ARG A 86 20.71 -4.30 -15.37
N GLN A 87 21.65 -4.00 -16.26
CA GLN A 87 21.55 -2.86 -17.18
C GLN A 87 20.38 -3.02 -18.14
N ALA A 88 20.16 -4.22 -18.67
CA ALA A 88 18.99 -4.49 -19.52
C ALA A 88 17.66 -4.26 -18.78
N LEU A 89 17.56 -4.61 -17.50
CA LEU A 89 16.36 -4.34 -16.69
C LEU A 89 16.14 -2.85 -16.43
N ILE A 90 17.21 -2.12 -16.12
CA ILE A 90 17.14 -0.67 -15.87
C ILE A 90 16.72 0.06 -17.16
N GLU A 91 17.35 -0.27 -18.28
CA GLU A 91 17.00 0.31 -19.59
C GLU A 91 15.55 0.00 -19.98
N GLU A 92 15.06 -1.21 -19.73
CA GLU A 92 13.66 -1.58 -19.96
C GLU A 92 12.71 -0.77 -19.07
N GLN A 93 13.04 -0.60 -17.78
CA GLN A 93 12.24 0.17 -16.82
C GLN A 93 12.21 1.67 -17.16
N GLU A 94 13.37 2.26 -17.49
CA GLU A 94 13.51 3.65 -17.93
C GLU A 94 12.78 3.90 -19.26
N ALA A 95 12.88 2.98 -20.22
CA ALA A 95 12.15 3.08 -21.48
C ALA A 95 10.63 3.06 -21.26
N LEU A 96 10.15 2.18 -20.38
CA LEU A 96 8.73 2.12 -20.00
C LEU A 96 8.28 3.37 -19.24
N GLU A 97 9.16 3.96 -18.43
CA GLU A 97 8.89 5.23 -17.73
C GLU A 97 8.86 6.42 -18.67
N MET A 98 9.78 6.48 -19.62
CA MET A 98 9.78 7.50 -20.65
C MET A 98 8.53 7.40 -21.53
N GLU A 99 8.13 6.18 -21.90
CA GLU A 99 6.90 5.92 -22.66
C GLU A 99 5.65 6.33 -21.86
N ALA A 100 5.57 5.96 -20.58
CA ALA A 100 4.46 6.35 -19.71
C ALA A 100 4.41 7.87 -19.45
N ARG A 101 5.57 8.52 -19.30
CA ARG A 101 5.67 9.96 -19.13
C ARG A 101 5.26 10.70 -20.39
N ALA A 102 5.70 10.24 -21.56
CA ALA A 102 5.28 10.81 -22.84
C ALA A 102 3.77 10.64 -23.07
N ALA A 103 3.18 9.51 -22.66
CA ALA A 103 1.74 9.31 -22.72
C ALA A 103 0.97 10.27 -21.79
N ARG A 104 1.48 10.52 -20.57
CA ARG A 104 0.89 11.51 -19.64
C ARG A 104 1.00 12.95 -20.18
N GLU A 105 2.16 13.33 -20.71
CA GLU A 105 2.38 14.65 -21.31
C GLU A 105 1.47 14.87 -22.54
N HIS A 106 1.29 13.84 -23.38
CA HIS A 106 0.37 13.90 -24.51
C HIS A 106 -1.09 14.08 -24.07
N LEU A 107 -1.49 13.47 -22.95
CA LEU A 107 -2.82 13.63 -22.37
C LEU A 107 -3.06 15.07 -21.86
N GLU A 108 -2.04 15.65 -21.21
CA GLU A 108 -2.07 17.05 -20.74
C GLU A 108 -2.16 18.07 -21.91
N ASP A 109 -1.56 17.76 -23.06
CA ASP A 109 -1.62 18.61 -24.25
C ASP A 109 -2.99 18.60 -24.96
N ILE A 110 -3.77 17.52 -24.80
CA ILE A 110 -5.07 17.34 -25.46
C ILE A 110 -6.20 18.07 -24.71
N ASP A 111 -6.10 18.24 -23.38
CA ASP A 111 -7.19 18.81 -22.58
C ASP A 111 -6.83 20.19 -21.98
N GLY A 112 -7.41 21.25 -22.54
CA GLY A 112 -7.42 22.59 -21.97
C GLY A 112 -8.36 22.74 -20.77
N VAL A 113 -8.55 21.68 -19.97
CA VAL A 113 -9.44 21.64 -18.80
C VAL A 113 -8.66 21.12 -17.60
N SER A 114 -8.69 21.94 -16.55
CA SER A 114 -8.21 21.71 -15.20
C SER A 114 -8.48 20.30 -14.67
N ASP A 115 -7.40 19.57 -14.38
CA ASP A 115 -6.99 19.17 -13.03
C ASP A 115 -8.15 18.96 -12.03
N ASP A 116 -8.85 17.82 -12.10
CA ASP A 116 -9.55 17.21 -10.94
C ASP A 116 -9.84 15.71 -11.15
N HIS A 117 -8.94 15.00 -11.83
CA HIS A 117 -8.85 13.56 -11.65
C HIS A 117 -7.45 13.28 -11.16
N ASP A 118 -7.31 13.37 -9.84
CA ASP A 118 -6.41 12.50 -9.09
C ASP A 118 -6.70 11.08 -9.58
N LEU A 119 -5.99 10.65 -10.62
CA LEU A 119 -5.59 9.27 -10.76
C LEU A 119 -4.68 9.06 -9.57
N ASP A 120 -5.31 8.89 -8.40
CA ASP A 120 -4.71 8.25 -7.25
C ASP A 120 -3.94 7.09 -7.86
N ASP A 121 -2.61 7.22 -7.75
CA ASP A 121 -1.65 6.17 -7.93
C ASP A 121 -2.06 5.12 -6.92
N ASP A 122 -3.07 4.32 -7.33
CA ASP A 122 -3.89 3.52 -6.43
C ASP A 122 -2.89 2.62 -5.74
N ALA A 123 -2.73 2.98 -4.47
CA ALA A 123 -1.64 2.56 -3.64
C ALA A 123 -1.55 1.06 -3.81
N HIS A 124 -0.33 0.56 -4.05
CA HIS A 124 -0.03 -0.86 -3.92
C HIS A 124 -0.84 -1.42 -2.76
N ASP A 125 -1.93 -2.11 -3.09
CA ASP A 125 -2.81 -2.70 -2.11
C ASP A 125 -2.00 -3.85 -1.57
N ILE A 126 -1.31 -3.57 -0.48
CA ILE A 126 -0.60 -4.58 0.29
C ILE A 126 -1.72 -5.36 0.97
N GLU A 127 -2.36 -6.24 0.21
CA GLU A 127 -3.04 -7.42 0.75
C GLU A 127 -1.95 -8.22 1.45
N VAL A 128 -1.71 -7.90 2.73
CA VAL A 128 -1.00 -8.81 3.62
C VAL A 128 -1.87 -10.05 3.67
N PRO A 129 -1.43 -11.23 3.17
CA PRO A 129 -2.28 -12.41 3.22
C PRO A 129 -2.64 -12.69 4.68
N ASP A 130 -3.92 -12.60 5.02
CA ASP A 130 -4.42 -13.10 6.29
C ASP A 130 -4.31 -14.62 6.22
N HIS A 131 -3.25 -15.15 6.84
CA HIS A 131 -3.15 -16.57 7.11
C HIS A 131 -4.04 -16.85 8.32
N ASP A 132 -5.30 -17.18 8.04
CA ASP A 132 -6.20 -17.87 8.95
C ASP A 132 -5.69 -19.32 9.08
N ASP A 133 -4.80 -19.53 10.04
CA ASP A 133 -4.38 -20.86 10.46
C ASP A 133 -5.32 -21.33 11.57
N SER A 134 -6.57 -21.59 11.19
CA SER A 134 -7.49 -22.42 11.95
C SER A 134 -7.25 -23.87 11.55
N ALA A 135 -6.12 -24.42 11.99
CA ALA A 135 -5.86 -25.85 11.95
C ALA A 135 -6.02 -26.40 13.37
N ASP A 136 -7.12 -27.12 13.57
CA ASP A 136 -7.30 -28.12 14.62
C ASP A 136 -6.02 -28.95 14.77
N ASP A 137 -5.43 -28.93 15.96
CA ASP A 137 -4.58 -30.03 16.42
C ASP A 137 -5.04 -30.42 17.82
N ASP A 138 -5.81 -31.50 17.79
CA ASP A 138 -6.30 -32.32 18.88
C ASP A 138 -5.11 -32.84 19.70
N ALA A 139 -4.96 -32.35 20.93
CA ALA A 139 -4.04 -32.91 21.91
C ALA A 139 -4.85 -33.49 23.05
N GLU A 140 -5.00 -34.81 23.01
CA GLU A 140 -5.62 -35.64 24.04
C GLU A 140 -5.01 -35.39 25.43
N GLU A 141 -5.86 -35.06 26.40
CA GLU A 141 -5.69 -35.52 27.77
C GLU A 141 -7.01 -36.08 28.31
N ALA A 142 -6.90 -37.30 28.83
CA ALA A 142 -7.97 -38.05 29.47
C ALA A 142 -8.25 -37.52 30.88
N ASP A 143 -9.53 -37.36 31.24
CA ASP A 143 -10.07 -37.96 32.47
C ASP A 143 -11.61 -37.96 32.49
N GLU A 144 -12.16 -38.90 33.26
CA GLU A 144 -13.54 -39.39 33.28
C GLU A 144 -14.58 -38.43 33.91
N ALA A 145 -15.83 -38.48 33.43
CA ALA A 145 -17.00 -38.98 34.20
C ALA A 145 -18.37 -38.49 33.66
N GLU A 146 -19.20 -39.48 33.30
CA GLU A 146 -20.63 -39.66 33.63
C GLU A 146 -21.71 -38.59 33.34
N SER A 147 -22.68 -39.06 32.53
CA SER A 147 -24.14 -39.00 32.75
C SER A 147 -24.95 -37.80 32.22
N GLY A 148 -25.97 -38.11 31.41
CA GLY A 148 -27.17 -37.26 31.28
C GLY A 148 -27.98 -37.39 29.99
N SER A 149 -28.72 -38.49 29.85
CA SER A 149 -29.74 -38.80 28.83
C SER A 149 -30.85 -37.74 28.63
N SER A 150 -31.35 -37.62 27.38
CA SER A 150 -32.78 -37.77 26.95
C SER A 150 -33.11 -36.78 25.80
N ASP A 151 -33.27 -37.23 24.55
CA ASP A 151 -34.48 -37.79 23.90
C ASP A 151 -35.45 -36.74 23.30
N GLY A 152 -35.78 -36.98 22.02
CA GLY A 152 -36.99 -36.56 21.31
C GLY A 152 -36.94 -35.18 20.64
N ASP A 153 -37.60 -34.91 19.53
CA ASP A 153 -38.40 -35.67 18.56
C ASP A 153 -38.76 -34.67 17.44
N THR A 154 -38.93 -35.20 16.23
CA THR A 154 -39.55 -34.69 14.98
C THR A 154 -40.06 -33.23 14.83
N THR A 155 -39.83 -32.60 13.66
CA THR A 155 -40.83 -32.39 12.58
C THR A 155 -40.32 -31.40 11.51
N ASP A 156 -40.46 -31.78 10.24
CA ASP A 156 -40.47 -30.90 9.07
C ASP A 156 -41.83 -30.19 8.99
N GLU A 157 -41.86 -28.89 8.68
CA GLU A 157 -42.94 -28.27 7.88
C GLU A 157 -42.57 -26.85 7.41
N ASP A 158 -42.82 -26.61 6.12
CA ASP A 158 -42.67 -25.37 5.36
C ASP A 158 -43.52 -24.21 5.91
N GLY A 159 -43.07 -22.97 5.69
CA GLY A 159 -43.81 -21.76 6.05
C GLY A 159 -43.27 -20.48 5.41
N GLU A 160 -43.60 -20.27 4.15
CA GLU A 160 -43.50 -18.97 3.47
C GLU A 160 -44.66 -18.06 3.92
N THR A 161 -44.38 -16.88 4.50
CA THR A 161 -45.22 -15.65 4.39
C THR A 161 -44.43 -14.38 4.75
N THR A 162 -44.19 -13.58 3.71
CA THR A 162 -44.31 -12.12 3.53
C THR A 162 -44.67 -11.14 4.67
N ALA A 163 -44.20 -9.89 4.42
CA ALA A 163 -44.66 -8.57 4.90
C ALA A 163 -44.07 -8.09 6.27
N SER A 164 -43.56 -6.87 6.45
CA SER A 164 -43.65 -5.61 5.70
C SER A 164 -42.80 -4.51 6.36
N ASP A 165 -42.44 -3.47 5.58
CA ASP A 165 -42.33 -2.04 5.94
C ASP A 165 -41.14 -1.59 6.85
N ASP A 166 -40.44 -0.46 6.66
CA ASP A 166 -40.62 0.73 5.80
C ASP A 166 -39.34 1.62 5.80
N ASN A 167 -39.05 2.19 4.63
CA ASN A 167 -38.31 3.40 4.22
C ASN A 167 -37.18 4.09 5.03
N SER A 168 -36.10 4.40 4.29
CA SER A 168 -35.30 5.65 4.15
C SER A 168 -33.85 5.23 3.82
N ASP A 169 -33.18 5.62 2.73
CA ASP A 169 -32.91 6.96 2.18
C ASP A 169 -32.56 6.83 0.68
N GLU A 170 -33.24 7.60 -0.17
CA GLU A 170 -32.70 8.80 -0.85
C GLU A 170 -31.78 8.48 -2.04
N SER A 171 -32.42 8.45 -3.20
CA SER A 171 -31.82 8.49 -4.53
C SER A 171 -30.97 9.76 -4.72
N GLY A 172 -29.65 9.59 -4.77
CA GLY A 172 -28.69 10.56 -5.28
C GLY A 172 -28.25 10.16 -6.69
N ASP A 173 -28.80 10.88 -7.67
CA ASP A 173 -28.41 10.92 -9.08
C ASP A 173 -26.89 10.97 -9.25
N VAL A 174 -26.25 9.86 -9.64
CA VAL A 174 -24.96 9.90 -10.34
C VAL A 174 -25.29 9.91 -11.82
N SER A 175 -25.28 11.12 -12.36
CA SER A 175 -25.33 11.40 -13.79
C SER A 175 -24.33 10.49 -14.51
N ASP A 176 -24.84 9.53 -15.27
CA ASP A 176 -24.11 8.83 -16.31
C ASP A 176 -23.51 9.89 -17.24
N PRO A 177 -22.17 10.08 -17.30
CA PRO A 177 -21.60 10.93 -18.32
C PRO A 177 -21.80 10.15 -19.63
N GLY A 178 -22.80 10.56 -20.40
CA GLY A 178 -23.03 10.04 -21.75
C GLY A 178 -21.75 10.12 -22.59
N PRO A 179 -21.68 9.40 -23.72
CA PRO A 179 -20.44 9.11 -24.43
C PRO A 179 -19.82 10.43 -24.89
N VAL A 180 -18.85 10.93 -24.13
CA VAL A 180 -17.83 11.82 -24.65
C VAL A 180 -17.21 11.05 -25.80
N ALA A 181 -17.27 11.60 -27.00
CA ALA A 181 -16.62 10.99 -28.14
C ALA A 181 -15.17 10.74 -27.73
N ALA A 182 -14.80 9.47 -27.58
CA ALA A 182 -13.44 9.08 -27.26
C ALA A 182 -12.56 9.65 -28.37
N ASP A 183 -11.81 10.72 -28.06
CA ASP A 183 -10.78 11.18 -28.97
C ASP A 183 -9.83 9.99 -29.16
N PRO A 184 -9.60 9.52 -30.40
CA PRO A 184 -8.77 8.33 -30.64
C PRO A 184 -7.37 8.50 -30.05
N ASP A 185 -6.90 9.75 -29.96
CA ASP A 185 -5.62 10.13 -29.38
C ASP A 185 -5.57 9.93 -27.84
N VAL A 186 -6.71 10.08 -27.15
CA VAL A 186 -6.86 9.83 -25.70
C VAL A 186 -6.95 8.33 -25.42
N GLU A 187 -7.71 7.60 -26.23
CA GLU A 187 -7.84 6.14 -26.13
C GLU A 187 -6.49 5.44 -26.39
N GLU A 188 -5.71 5.93 -27.38
CA GLU A 188 -4.36 5.45 -27.66
C GLU A 188 -3.39 5.72 -26.50
N ALA A 189 -3.41 6.92 -25.91
CA ALA A 189 -2.55 7.26 -24.76
C ALA A 189 -2.85 6.40 -23.52
N LEU A 190 -4.13 6.17 -23.22
CA LEU A 190 -4.56 5.31 -22.11
C LEU A 190 -4.15 3.84 -22.34
N GLU A 191 -4.33 3.31 -23.55
CA GLU A 191 -3.89 1.95 -23.90
C GLU A 191 -2.36 1.79 -23.75
N VAL A 192 -1.58 2.80 -24.13
CA VAL A 192 -0.11 2.77 -24.01
C VAL A 192 0.31 2.78 -22.54
N ALA A 193 -0.33 3.60 -21.70
CA ALA A 193 -0.06 3.63 -20.26
C ALA A 193 -0.38 2.28 -19.60
N GLU A 194 -1.52 1.67 -19.93
CA GLU A 194 -1.93 0.37 -19.38
C GLU A 194 -1.01 -0.78 -19.83
N LYS A 195 -0.64 -0.82 -21.12
CA LYS A 195 0.35 -1.78 -21.66
C LYS A 195 1.71 -1.60 -21.02
N SER A 196 2.10 -0.37 -20.68
CA SER A 196 3.39 -0.08 -20.02
C SER A 196 3.41 -0.57 -18.57
N SER A 197 2.33 -0.33 -17.81
CA SER A 197 2.16 -0.89 -16.46
C SER A 197 2.16 -2.43 -16.46
N SER A 198 1.44 -3.04 -17.41
CA SER A 198 1.41 -4.49 -17.59
C SER A 198 2.77 -5.09 -17.99
N ARG A 199 3.60 -4.35 -18.75
CA ARG A 199 4.97 -4.77 -19.10
C ARG A 199 5.91 -4.66 -17.90
N ARG A 200 5.83 -3.58 -17.11
CA ARG A 200 6.59 -3.41 -15.86
C ARG A 200 6.37 -4.57 -14.89
N THR A 201 5.11 -4.91 -14.63
CA THR A 201 4.76 -6.02 -13.73
C THR A 201 5.23 -7.38 -14.27
N ARG A 202 5.27 -7.58 -15.60
CA ARG A 202 5.78 -8.82 -16.21
C ARG A 202 7.30 -8.96 -16.17
N SER A 203 8.06 -7.89 -16.38
CA SER A 203 9.53 -7.95 -16.35
C SER A 203 10.04 -8.28 -14.93
N MET A 204 9.42 -7.70 -13.90
CA MET A 204 9.72 -7.99 -12.48
C MET A 204 9.44 -9.46 -12.10
N ARG A 205 8.45 -10.11 -12.72
CA ARG A 205 8.10 -11.53 -12.45
C ARG A 205 9.10 -12.54 -13.01
N ARG A 206 10.11 -12.11 -13.76
CA ARG A 206 11.12 -13.02 -14.35
C ARG A 206 12.09 -13.58 -13.31
N TYR A 207 12.30 -12.87 -12.20
CA TYR A 207 13.19 -13.28 -11.12
C TYR A 207 12.41 -13.59 -9.86
N LYS A 208 12.94 -14.50 -9.03
CA LYS A 208 12.42 -14.73 -7.69
C LYS A 208 13.28 -14.00 -6.67
N ILE A 209 12.66 -13.49 -5.60
CA ILE A 209 13.39 -12.70 -4.60
C ILE A 209 14.62 -13.42 -4.02
N GLN A 210 14.55 -14.74 -3.82
CA GLN A 210 15.66 -15.54 -3.30
C GLN A 210 16.88 -15.64 -4.23
N GLU A 211 16.71 -15.33 -5.52
CA GLU A 211 17.80 -15.34 -6.51
C GLU A 211 18.55 -14.00 -6.49
N VAL A 212 17.83 -12.91 -6.23
CA VAL A 212 18.37 -11.55 -6.34
C VAL A 212 18.80 -10.94 -5.01
N ILE A 213 18.18 -11.30 -3.89
CA ILE A 213 18.46 -10.72 -2.57
C ILE A 213 18.93 -11.79 -1.60
N LYS A 214 19.94 -11.46 -0.79
CA LYS A 214 20.52 -12.37 0.20
C LYS A 214 20.38 -11.85 1.62
N ARG A 215 20.39 -12.79 2.57
CA ARG A 215 20.48 -12.47 4.01
C ARG A 215 21.71 -11.63 4.28
N ARG A 216 21.59 -10.70 5.23
CA ARG A 216 22.62 -9.74 5.67
C ARG A 216 23.00 -8.68 4.62
N GLN A 217 22.32 -8.62 3.48
CA GLN A 217 22.48 -7.53 2.53
C GLN A 217 22.02 -6.21 3.15
N ILE A 218 22.73 -5.14 2.83
CA ILE A 218 22.42 -3.79 3.31
C ILE A 218 21.67 -3.06 2.19
N LEU A 219 20.59 -2.39 2.55
CA LEU A 219 19.68 -1.68 1.65
C LEU A 219 19.37 -0.31 2.25
N LEU A 220 19.19 0.71 1.40
CA LEU A 220 18.61 1.98 1.82
C LEU A 220 17.09 1.85 1.68
N VAL A 221 16.35 2.08 2.76
CA VAL A 221 14.89 1.90 2.79
C VAL A 221 14.19 3.13 3.34
N GLN A 222 13.03 3.45 2.79
CA GLN A 222 12.12 4.47 3.29
C GLN A 222 10.88 3.82 3.90
N VAL A 223 10.40 4.37 5.02
CA VAL A 223 9.19 3.87 5.69
C VAL A 223 7.95 4.42 5.01
N VAL A 224 7.16 3.56 4.38
CA VAL A 224 5.90 3.93 3.72
C VAL A 224 4.73 3.87 4.70
N LYS A 225 4.66 2.79 5.50
CA LYS A 225 3.65 2.61 6.55
C LYS A 225 4.34 2.26 7.86
N GLU A 226 3.89 2.88 8.96
CA GLU A 226 4.45 2.64 10.30
C GLU A 226 4.10 1.24 10.82
N GLU A 227 4.90 0.74 11.76
CA GLU A 227 4.56 -0.49 12.47
C GLU A 227 3.28 -0.30 13.31
N ARG A 228 2.34 -1.24 13.21
CA ARG A 228 1.05 -1.19 13.92
C ARG A 228 0.71 -2.55 14.53
N GLY A 229 0.35 -2.56 15.81
CA GLY A 229 -0.14 -3.78 16.47
C GLY A 229 0.94 -4.84 16.57
N ASN A 230 0.81 -5.92 15.78
CA ASN A 230 1.82 -6.98 15.60
C ASN A 230 2.52 -6.92 14.23
N LYS A 231 2.09 -6.04 13.32
CA LYS A 231 2.66 -5.92 11.97
C LYS A 231 3.90 -5.00 12.01
N GLY A 232 4.93 -5.39 11.26
CA GLY A 232 6.12 -4.56 11.02
C GLY A 232 5.81 -3.35 10.13
N ALA A 233 6.73 -2.40 10.05
CA ALA A 233 6.62 -1.28 9.13
C ALA A 233 6.72 -1.73 7.67
N ALA A 234 5.98 -1.11 6.76
CA ALA A 234 6.14 -1.34 5.32
C ALA A 234 7.25 -0.44 4.78
N LEU A 235 8.19 -1.04 4.04
CA LEU A 235 9.39 -0.40 3.55
C LEU A 235 9.43 -0.42 2.02
N THR A 236 10.08 0.59 1.45
CA THR A 236 10.43 0.63 0.03
C THR A 236 11.89 1.04 -0.16
N THR A 237 12.50 0.63 -1.26
CA THR A 237 13.82 1.14 -1.68
C THR A 237 13.73 2.23 -2.73
N TYR A 238 12.52 2.54 -3.23
CA TYR A 238 12.25 3.71 -4.07
C TYR A 238 12.15 4.93 -3.16
N ILE A 239 13.18 5.78 -3.18
CA ILE A 239 13.28 6.91 -2.26
C ILE A 239 12.64 8.13 -2.90
N SER A 240 11.62 8.68 -2.25
CA SER A 240 11.08 10.01 -2.54
C SER A 240 11.57 11.01 -1.49
N LEU A 241 11.97 12.20 -1.95
CA LEU A 241 12.46 13.31 -1.13
C LEU A 241 11.52 14.51 -1.20
#